data_AF-A0A1T5LJB9-F1
#
_entry.id   AF-A0A1T5LJB9-F1
#
_cell.length_a   1.000
_cell.length_b   1.000
_cell.length_c   1.000
_cell.angle_alpha   90.00
_cell.angle_beta   90.00
_cell.angle_gamma   90.00
#
_symmetry.space_group_name_H-M   'P 1'
#
loop_
_entity.id
_entity.type
_entity.pdbx_description
1 polymer ?
#
loop_
_entity_poly.entity_id
_entity_poly.type
_entity_poly.pdbx_seq_one_letter_code
_entity_poly.pdbx_strand_id
1 'polypeptide(L)'
;MNKNYQLGLLYLVKLLIDADGIADEKELEALRLIKKHEQISDDVFLEFEDALQQFNERKVYETGITLINACSQEEKLKVFATLYRLSEADGRVHVKEIKLLLYSIKTAGMEFDDVVNYARSLPSIF
;
A
#
# COMPACT_ATOMS: atom_id res chain seq x y z
N MET A 1 -3.90 -5.10 15.54
CA MET A 1 -4.23 -4.27 14.36
C MET A 1 -5.26 -4.98 13.51
N ASN A 2 -6.03 -4.23 12.73
CA ASN A 2 -7.07 -4.78 11.86
C ASN A 2 -6.44 -5.56 10.70
N LYS A 3 -6.88 -6.80 10.48
CA LYS A 3 -6.36 -7.67 9.41
C LYS A 3 -6.64 -7.08 8.02
N ASN A 4 -7.79 -6.45 7.81
CA ASN A 4 -8.14 -5.82 6.53
C ASN A 4 -7.19 -4.67 6.20
N TYR A 5 -6.81 -3.88 7.21
CA TYR A 5 -5.83 -2.81 7.07
C TYR A 5 -4.47 -3.37 6.62
N GLN A 6 -3.98 -4.40 7.31
CA GLN A 6 -2.67 -4.99 7.06
C GLN A 6 -2.59 -5.62 5.66
N LEU A 7 -3.55 -6.48 5.32
CA LEU A 7 -3.59 -7.13 4.00
C LEU A 7 -3.82 -6.12 2.88
N GLY A 8 -4.76 -5.17 3.07
CA GLY A 8 -5.04 -4.14 2.08
C GLY A 8 -3.80 -3.28 1.78
N LEU A 9 -3.04 -2.92 2.81
CA LEU A 9 -1.78 -2.20 2.66
C LEU A 9 -0.75 -3.01 1.87
N LEU A 10 -0.55 -4.29 2.21
CA LEU A 10 0.41 -5.16 1.52
C LEU A 10 0.09 -5.30 0.02
N TYR A 11 -1.18 -5.55 -0.34
CA TYR A 11 -1.59 -5.64 -1.74
C TYR A 11 -1.38 -4.35 -2.52
N LEU A 12 -1.69 -3.19 -1.92
CA LEU A 12 -1.50 -1.91 -2.61
C LEU A 12 -0.03 -1.52 -2.72
N VAL A 13 0.81 -1.87 -1.73
CA VAL A 13 2.26 -1.68 -1.79
C VAL A 13 2.87 -2.52 -2.91
N LYS A 14 2.49 -3.81 -3.00
CA LYS A 14 2.91 -4.70 -4.09
C LYS A 14 2.69 -4.05 -5.44
N LEU A 15 1.46 -3.56 -5.69
CA LEU A 15 1.12 -2.93 -6.97
C LEU A 15 1.82 -1.61 -7.21
N LEU A 16 2.07 -0.84 -6.16
CA LEU A 16 2.75 0.43 -6.27
C LEU A 16 4.20 0.22 -6.71
N ILE A 17 4.90 -0.78 -6.17
CA ILE A 17 6.32 -1.00 -6.48
C ILE A 17 6.51 -1.81 -7.78
N ASP A 18 5.60 -2.75 -8.08
CA ASP A 18 5.68 -3.61 -9.27
C ASP A 18 5.20 -2.90 -10.56
N ALA A 19 4.77 -1.64 -10.49
CA ALA A 19 4.22 -0.91 -11.63
C ALA A 19 5.21 -0.73 -12.81
N ASP A 20 6.52 -0.83 -12.54
CA ASP A 20 7.59 -0.68 -13.52
C ASP A 20 8.17 -2.02 -14.04
N GLY A 21 7.87 -3.15 -13.39
CA GLY A 21 8.33 -4.50 -13.76
C GLY A 21 9.83 -4.77 -13.56
N ILE A 22 10.56 -3.94 -12.80
CA ILE A 22 12.01 -4.05 -12.56
C ILE A 22 12.34 -4.41 -11.09
N ALA A 23 11.33 -4.49 -10.21
CA ALA A 23 11.53 -4.31 -8.78
C ALA A 23 11.41 -5.59 -7.92
N ASP A 24 12.33 -6.55 -8.02
CA ASP A 24 12.32 -7.68 -7.05
C ASP A 24 12.95 -7.29 -5.69
N GLU A 25 14.12 -6.63 -5.67
CA GLU A 25 14.83 -6.35 -4.40
C GLU A 25 14.20 -5.19 -3.60
N LYS A 26 13.85 -4.08 -4.28
CA LYS A 26 13.23 -2.91 -3.64
C LYS A 26 11.85 -3.22 -3.07
N GLU A 27 11.08 -4.02 -3.80
CA GLU A 27 9.76 -4.46 -3.35
C GLU A 27 9.87 -5.31 -2.08
N LEU A 28 10.78 -6.28 -2.08
CA LEU A 28 10.98 -7.14 -0.92
C LEU A 28 11.47 -6.35 0.30
N GLU A 29 12.34 -5.38 0.12
CA GLU A 29 12.78 -4.49 1.20
C GLU A 29 11.63 -3.65 1.75
N ALA A 30 10.83 -3.01 0.89
CA ALA A 30 9.69 -2.21 1.30
C ALA A 30 8.63 -3.05 2.03
N LEU A 31 8.28 -4.23 1.52
CA LEU A 31 7.34 -5.16 2.18
C LEU A 31 7.84 -5.60 3.56
N ARG A 32 9.15 -5.84 3.71
CA ARG A 32 9.76 -6.17 5.02
C ARG A 32 9.72 -4.99 5.99
N LEU A 33 10.02 -3.78 5.51
CA LEU A 33 9.95 -2.57 6.33
C LEU A 33 8.52 -2.33 6.83
N ILE A 34 7.53 -2.46 5.95
CA ILE A 34 6.11 -2.31 6.30
C ILE A 34 5.66 -3.41 7.26
N LYS A 35 6.03 -4.68 7.01
CA LYS A 35 5.74 -5.79 7.92
C LYS A 35 6.23 -5.48 9.34
N LYS A 36 7.46 -4.98 9.47
CA LYS A 36 8.06 -4.63 10.76
C LYS A 36 7.37 -3.42 11.40
N HIS A 37 7.16 -2.35 10.64
CA HIS A 37 6.56 -1.10 11.14
C HIS A 37 5.11 -1.29 11.58
N GLU A 38 4.32 -2.01 10.79
CA GLU A 38 2.90 -2.26 11.03
C GLU A 38 2.65 -3.54 11.86
N GLN A 39 3.71 -4.12 12.43
CA GLN A 39 3.66 -5.32 13.28
C GLN A 39 2.78 -6.42 12.67
N ILE A 40 2.97 -6.68 11.37
CA ILE A 40 2.20 -7.68 10.64
C ILE A 40 2.75 -9.05 11.04
N SER A 41 1.89 -9.89 11.61
CA SER A 41 2.24 -11.27 11.98
C SER A 41 2.61 -12.09 10.77
N ASP A 42 3.47 -13.10 10.97
CA ASP A 42 3.88 -14.02 9.91
C ASP A 42 2.69 -14.69 9.22
N ASP A 43 1.65 -15.09 9.97
CA ASP A 43 0.45 -15.73 9.41
C ASP A 43 -0.27 -14.84 8.38
N VAL A 44 -0.40 -13.54 8.67
CA VAL A 44 -1.04 -12.57 7.77
C VAL A 44 -0.16 -12.31 6.55
N PHE A 45 1.16 -12.29 6.74
CA PHE A 45 2.10 -12.09 5.65
C PHE A 45 2.14 -13.30 4.70
N LEU A 46 2.14 -14.51 5.26
CA LEU A 46 2.07 -15.77 4.50
C LEU A 46 0.76 -15.86 3.70
N GLU A 47 -0.37 -15.49 4.29
CA GLU A 47 -1.66 -15.43 3.58
C GLU A 47 -1.61 -14.48 2.37
N PHE A 48 -0.93 -13.34 2.53
CA PHE A 48 -0.70 -12.42 1.42
C PHE A 48 0.19 -13.05 0.33
N GLU A 49 1.30 -13.69 0.70
CA GLU A 49 2.21 -14.35 -0.26
C GLU A 49 1.52 -15.49 -1.02
N ASP A 50 0.74 -16.32 -0.33
CA ASP A 50 -0.03 -17.42 -0.94
C ASP A 50 -1.06 -16.88 -1.94
N ALA A 51 -1.69 -15.75 -1.63
CA ALA A 51 -2.63 -15.10 -2.53
C ALA A 51 -1.96 -14.55 -3.79
N LEU A 52 -0.75 -13.99 -3.68
CA LEU A 52 0.00 -13.47 -4.83
C LEU A 52 0.35 -14.56 -5.86
N GLN A 53 0.53 -15.82 -5.44
CA GLN A 53 0.78 -16.92 -6.36
C GLN A 53 -0.42 -17.25 -7.27
N GLN A 54 -1.62 -16.85 -6.85
CA GLN A 54 -2.88 -17.19 -7.52
C GLN A 54 -3.50 -15.99 -8.24
N PHE A 55 -3.18 -14.78 -7.80
CA PHE A 55 -3.84 -13.56 -8.26
C PHE A 55 -3.07 -12.91 -9.40
N ASN A 56 -3.81 -12.42 -10.39
CA ASN A 56 -3.28 -11.45 -11.35
C ASN A 56 -3.33 -10.03 -10.76
N GLU A 57 -2.63 -9.09 -11.37
CA GLU A 57 -2.52 -7.69 -10.94
C GLU A 57 -3.90 -7.06 -10.64
N ARG A 58 -4.88 -7.28 -11.52
CA ARG A 58 -6.25 -6.80 -11.33
C ARG A 58 -6.89 -7.36 -10.06
N LYS A 59 -6.74 -8.66 -9.81
CA LYS A 59 -7.31 -9.31 -8.62
C LYS A 59 -6.61 -8.84 -7.35
N VAL A 60 -5.29 -8.60 -7.40
CA VAL A 60 -4.53 -7.97 -6.30
C VAL A 60 -5.12 -6.59 -5.99
N TYR A 61 -5.37 -5.78 -7.02
CA TYR A 61 -5.94 -4.44 -6.84
C TYR A 61 -7.34 -4.46 -6.24
N GLU A 62 -8.24 -5.24 -6.85
CA GLU A 62 -9.63 -5.37 -6.40
C GLU A 62 -9.70 -5.88 -4.95
N THR A 63 -8.82 -6.83 -4.58
CA THR A 63 -8.75 -7.34 -3.21
C THR A 63 -8.23 -6.29 -2.24
N GLY A 64 -7.11 -5.62 -2.57
CA GLY A 64 -6.54 -4.55 -1.77
C GLY A 64 -7.54 -3.43 -1.49
N ILE A 65 -8.16 -2.89 -2.53
CA ILE A 65 -9.12 -1.78 -2.38
C ILE A 65 -10.38 -2.19 -1.63
N THR A 66 -10.84 -3.44 -1.77
CA THR A 66 -11.99 -3.97 -1.03
C THR A 66 -11.69 -4.03 0.46
N LEU A 67 -10.52 -4.54 0.83
CA LEU A 67 -10.10 -4.63 2.23
C LEU A 67 -9.93 -3.24 2.87
N ILE A 68 -9.31 -2.30 2.14
CA ILE A 68 -9.18 -0.91 2.59
C ILE A 68 -10.54 -0.26 2.75
N ASN A 69 -11.49 -0.50 1.84
CA ASN A 69 -12.82 0.05 1.94
C ASN A 69 -13.63 -0.43 3.16
N ALA A 70 -13.30 -1.60 3.69
CA ALA A 70 -13.86 -2.14 4.93
C ALA A 70 -13.18 -1.58 6.20
N CYS A 71 -12.13 -0.76 6.07
CA CYS A 71 -11.44 -0.14 7.20
C CYS A 71 -12.09 1.19 7.60
N SER A 72 -11.75 1.66 8.81
CA SER A 72 -12.11 3.00 9.27
C SER A 72 -11.45 4.10 8.44
N GLN A 73 -11.97 5.32 8.52
CA GLN A 73 -11.42 6.46 7.78
C GLN A 73 -9.98 6.80 8.18
N GLU A 74 -9.65 6.65 9.46
CA GLU A 74 -8.29 6.83 9.97
C GLU A 74 -7.32 5.77 9.41
N GLU A 75 -7.75 4.51 9.39
CA GLU A 75 -6.96 3.41 8.81
C GLU A 75 -6.73 3.62 7.31
N LYS A 76 -7.77 4.02 6.56
CA LYS A 76 -7.64 4.38 5.14
C LYS A 76 -6.61 5.50 4.94
N LEU A 77 -6.72 6.57 5.73
CA LEU A 77 -5.81 7.71 5.67
C LEU A 77 -4.37 7.28 5.91
N LYS A 78 -4.14 6.42 6.91
CA LYS A 78 -2.81 5.87 7.20
C LYS A 78 -2.27 5.03 6.05
N VAL A 79 -3.08 4.17 5.42
CA VAL A 79 -2.64 3.37 4.26
C VAL A 79 -2.21 4.28 3.11
N PHE A 80 -3.05 5.23 2.71
CA PHE A 80 -2.74 6.09 1.57
C PHE A 80 -1.57 7.03 1.85
N ALA A 81 -1.40 7.47 3.09
CA ALA A 81 -0.23 8.25 3.49
C ALA A 81 1.06 7.42 3.40
N THR A 82 1.04 6.16 3.83
CA THR A 82 2.19 5.25 3.66
C THR A 82 2.52 5.04 2.18
N LEU A 83 1.51 4.80 1.33
CA LEU A 83 1.70 4.65 -0.12
C LEU A 83 2.25 5.92 -0.77
N TYR A 84 1.75 7.09 -0.36
CA TYR A 84 2.26 8.38 -0.84
C TYR A 84 3.75 8.54 -0.53
N ARG A 85 4.18 8.28 0.72
CA ARG A 85 5.59 8.38 1.11
C ARG A 85 6.47 7.39 0.37
N LEU A 86 5.99 6.16 0.20
CA LEU A 86 6.71 5.13 -0.54
C LEU A 86 6.95 5.58 -1.99
N SER A 87 5.96 6.23 -2.61
CA SER A 87 6.11 6.78 -3.96
C SER A 87 7.14 7.93 -4.05
N GLU A 88 7.38 8.65 -2.95
CA GLU A 88 8.38 9.74 -2.90
C GLU A 88 9.80 9.25 -2.60
N ALA A 89 9.97 8.08 -1.98
CA ALA A 89 11.23 7.61 -1.39
C ALA A 89 12.40 7.50 -2.39
N ASP A 90 12.14 7.14 -3.65
CA ASP A 90 13.17 6.98 -4.68
C ASP A 90 13.46 8.27 -5.49
N GLY A 91 12.82 9.40 -5.15
CA GLY A 91 13.01 10.69 -5.83
C GLY A 91 12.55 10.73 -7.29
N ARG A 92 12.02 9.62 -7.82
CA ARG A 92 11.43 9.48 -9.15
C ARG A 92 10.09 8.77 -9.00
N VAL A 93 9.02 9.54 -8.95
CA VAL A 93 7.67 8.98 -8.92
C VAL A 93 7.28 8.56 -10.34
N HIS A 94 7.04 7.27 -10.58
CA HIS A 94 6.62 6.83 -11.90
C HIS A 94 5.15 7.21 -12.16
N VAL A 95 4.84 7.60 -13.40
CA VAL A 95 3.48 8.05 -13.78
C VAL A 95 2.43 6.97 -13.50
N LYS A 96 2.78 5.69 -13.61
CA LYS A 96 1.87 4.58 -13.31
C LYS A 96 1.56 4.50 -11.81
N GLU A 97 2.55 4.69 -10.96
CA GLU A 97 2.41 4.68 -9.49
C GLU A 97 1.51 5.83 -9.02
N ILE A 98 1.74 7.04 -9.53
CA ILE A 98 0.88 8.20 -9.25
C ILE A 98 -0.56 7.92 -9.67
N LYS A 99 -0.76 7.37 -10.87
CA LYS A 99 -2.10 7.06 -11.37
C LYS A 99 -2.80 6.04 -10.49
N LEU A 100 -2.09 4.97 -10.09
CA LEU A 100 -2.61 3.96 -9.18
C LEU A 100 -2.99 4.58 -7.83
N LEU A 101 -2.11 5.39 -7.25
CA LEU A 101 -2.33 6.05 -5.96
C LEU A 101 -3.55 6.98 -5.99
N LEU A 102 -3.60 7.90 -6.95
CA LEU A 102 -4.71 8.85 -7.09
C LEU A 102 -6.04 8.14 -7.36
N TYR A 103 -6.02 7.11 -8.20
CA TYR A 103 -7.21 6.31 -8.47
C TYR A 103 -7.69 5.56 -7.22
N SER A 104 -6.78 5.00 -6.43
CA SER A 104 -7.10 4.28 -5.18
C SER A 104 -7.66 5.21 -4.11
N ILE A 105 -7.05 6.38 -3.92
CA ILE A 105 -7.53 7.43 -2.99
C ILE A 105 -8.97 7.81 -3.34
N LYS A 106 -9.22 8.14 -4.61
CA LYS A 106 -10.55 8.50 -5.10
C LYS A 106 -11.56 7.37 -4.92
N THR A 107 -11.17 6.14 -5.24
CA THR A 107 -12.05 4.96 -5.14
C THR A 107 -12.40 4.63 -3.68
N ALA A 108 -11.51 4.96 -2.74
CA ALA A 108 -11.77 4.80 -1.32
C ALA A 108 -12.57 5.93 -0.67
N GLY A 109 -12.94 6.96 -1.46
CA GLY A 109 -13.68 8.14 -0.97
C GLY A 109 -12.84 9.06 -0.09
N MET A 110 -11.52 9.11 -0.32
CA MET A 110 -10.58 9.95 0.40
C MET A 110 -10.21 11.18 -0.42
N GLU A 111 -9.92 12.29 0.26
CA GLU A 111 -9.37 13.49 -0.38
C GLU A 111 -7.84 13.41 -0.42
N PHE A 112 -7.24 13.78 -1.55
CA PHE A 112 -5.79 13.72 -1.73
C PHE A 112 -5.04 14.63 -0.76
N ASP A 113 -5.54 15.84 -0.53
CA ASP A 113 -4.90 16.80 0.37
C ASP A 113 -4.86 16.29 1.81
N ASP A 114 -5.90 15.58 2.27
CA ASP A 114 -5.92 14.96 3.59
C ASP A 114 -4.80 13.91 3.71
N VAL A 115 -4.63 13.08 2.67
CA VAL A 115 -3.57 12.06 2.61
C VAL A 115 -2.18 12.71 2.70
N VAL A 116 -1.93 13.76 1.92
CA VAL A 116 -0.64 14.46 1.91
C VAL A 116 -0.35 15.14 3.24
N ASN A 117 -1.35 15.82 3.81
CA ASN A 117 -1.22 16.48 5.10
C ASN A 117 -0.95 15.47 6.22
N TYR A 118 -1.64 14.33 6.21
CA TYR A 118 -1.42 13.25 7.17
C TYR A 118 -0.02 12.64 7.02
N ALA A 119 0.42 12.35 5.80
CA ALA A 119 1.76 11.82 5.51
C ALA A 119 2.88 12.71 6.08
N ARG A 120 2.74 14.04 5.95
CA ARG A 120 3.68 15.02 6.49
C ARG A 120 3.71 15.08 8.01
N SER A 121 2.61 14.71 8.67
CA SER A 121 2.53 14.69 10.13
C SER A 121 3.14 13.44 10.76
N LEU A 122 3.34 12.37 9.96
CA LEU A 122 3.90 11.11 10.44
C LEU A 122 5.45 11.14 10.48
N PRO A 123 6.09 10.47 11.44
CA PRO A 123 7.53 10.22 11.42
C PRO A 123 7.94 9.47 10.15
N SER A 124 9.09 9.82 9.56
CA SER A 124 9.58 9.10 8.37
C SER A 124 9.91 7.66 8.68
N ILE A 125 9.31 6.75 7.92
CA ILE A 125 9.60 5.31 7.90
C ILE A 125 10.55 4.98 6.73
N PHE A 126 10.65 5.90 5.76
CA PHE A 126 11.50 5.86 4.56
C PHE A 126 12.43 7.08 4.54
#